data_AF-A0A7R8AG44-F1
#
_entry.id   AF-A0A7R8AG44-F1
#
_cell.length_a   1.000
_cell.length_b   1.000
_cell.length_c   1.000
_cell.angle_alpha   90.00
_cell.angle_beta   90.00
_cell.angle_gamma   90.00
#
_symmetry.space_group_name_H-M   'P 1'
#
loop_
_entity.id
_entity.type
_entity.pdbx_description
1 polymer ?
#
loop_
_entity_poly.entity_id
_entity_poly.type
_entity_poly.pdbx_seq_one_letter_code
_entity_poly.pdbx_strand_id
1 'polypeptide(L)'
;MISEDDKGTWSPKATEDEFNVLAWLVQAAKGSDLDPDTLAHVQVLLALASVHTILRRVVNVLYDLIENPKYIDELRDEIYNVWATTGWNNAADSFSKLYKLDSVLRESQRLSPPTILGSKRLFKQSYTFFLGISIDQ
;
A
#
# COMPACT_ATOMS: atom_id res chain seq x y z
N MET A 1 5.07 -23.14 14.82
CA MET A 1 4.51 -24.27 15.62
C MET A 1 4.17 -23.69 16.98
N ILE A 2 2.90 -23.72 17.37
CA ILE A 2 2.39 -23.01 18.55
C ILE A 2 2.87 -23.77 19.80
N SER A 3 3.76 -23.17 20.60
CA SER A 3 3.94 -23.58 21.99
C SER A 3 3.29 -22.51 22.88
N GLU A 4 2.29 -22.91 23.65
CA GLU A 4 1.74 -22.10 24.72
C GLU A 4 2.80 -21.92 25.80
N ASP A 5 3.05 -20.68 26.20
CA ASP A 5 3.72 -20.40 27.46
C ASP A 5 2.66 -20.47 28.57
N ASP A 6 2.84 -21.37 29.54
CA ASP A 6 1.94 -21.74 30.67
C ASP A 6 1.49 -20.58 31.61
N LYS A 7 1.73 -19.32 31.24
CA LYS A 7 1.39 -18.13 32.04
C LYS A 7 0.40 -17.18 31.37
N GLY A 8 -0.16 -17.54 30.21
CA GLY A 8 -1.10 -16.70 29.47
C GLY A 8 -0.53 -15.34 29.04
N THR A 9 0.79 -15.17 29.12
CA THR A 9 1.49 -13.95 28.70
C THR A 9 2.08 -14.22 27.32
N TRP A 10 1.40 -13.74 26.30
CA TRP A 10 1.82 -13.90 24.91
C TRP A 10 3.06 -13.06 24.64
N SER A 11 4.14 -13.70 24.18
CA SER A 11 5.35 -13.02 23.72
C SER A 11 5.66 -13.42 22.27
N PRO A 12 5.51 -12.50 21.30
CA PRO A 12 5.82 -12.82 19.92
C PRO A 12 7.33 -12.92 19.74
N LYS A 13 7.80 -14.09 19.33
CA LYS A 13 9.12 -14.26 18.71
C LYS A 13 8.89 -14.46 17.23
N ALA A 14 9.10 -13.42 16.43
CA ALA A 14 9.02 -13.54 14.98
C ALA A 14 10.30 -14.20 14.46
N THR A 15 10.16 -15.37 13.86
CA THR A 15 11.18 -15.99 13.00
C THR A 15 11.10 -15.34 11.61
N GLU A 16 12.18 -15.29 10.82
CA GLU A 16 12.19 -14.68 9.47
C GLU A 16 11.10 -15.24 8.53
N ASP A 17 10.71 -16.50 8.72
CA ASP A 17 9.65 -17.18 7.97
C ASP A 17 8.21 -16.80 8.39
N GLU A 18 8.04 -16.02 9.48
CA GLU A 18 6.74 -15.63 10.05
C GLU A 18 6.47 -14.12 9.98
N PHE A 19 7.21 -13.36 9.16
CA PHE A 19 7.02 -11.91 9.04
C PHE A 19 5.71 -11.59 8.29
N ASN A 20 4.67 -11.28 9.05
CA ASN A 20 3.38 -10.80 8.55
C ASN A 20 2.99 -9.48 9.21
N VAL A 21 1.92 -8.85 8.72
CA VAL A 21 1.46 -7.55 9.21
C VAL A 21 1.20 -7.55 10.72
N LEU A 22 0.64 -8.63 11.28
CA LEU A 22 0.37 -8.71 12.70
C LEU A 22 1.67 -8.77 13.51
N ALA A 23 2.63 -9.59 13.07
CA ALA A 23 3.95 -9.66 13.69
C ALA A 23 4.65 -8.28 13.67
N TRP A 24 4.56 -7.56 12.55
CA TRP A 24 5.08 -6.20 12.44
C TRP A 24 4.36 -5.21 13.37
N LEU A 25 3.02 -5.23 13.41
CA LEU A 25 2.22 -4.36 14.27
C LEU A 25 2.62 -4.53 15.73
N VAL A 26 2.84 -5.77 16.17
CA VAL A 26 3.20 -6.01 17.57
C VAL A 26 4.60 -5.55 17.89
N GLN A 27 5.56 -5.77 16.99
CA GLN A 27 6.92 -5.25 17.18
C GLN A 27 6.95 -3.71 17.23
N ALA A 28 6.03 -3.05 16.50
CA ALA A 28 5.94 -1.60 16.44
C ALA A 28 5.18 -0.97 17.63
N ALA A 29 4.19 -1.68 18.19
CA ALA A 29 3.32 -1.18 19.25
C ALA A 29 4.04 -0.99 20.59
N LYS A 30 3.57 -0.02 21.40
CA LYS A 30 4.14 0.29 22.72
C LYS A 30 3.02 0.60 23.72
N GLY A 31 3.28 0.28 25.00
CA GLY A 31 2.36 0.64 26.08
C GLY A 31 0.97 0.02 25.89
N SER A 32 -0.07 0.86 25.94
CA SER A 32 -1.47 0.44 25.77
C SER A 32 -1.79 -0.11 24.39
N ASP A 33 -1.00 0.20 23.36
CA ASP A 33 -1.27 -0.22 21.99
C ASP A 33 -0.96 -1.70 21.72
N LEU A 34 -0.31 -2.38 22.69
CA LEU A 34 -0.09 -3.84 22.67
C LEU A 34 -1.35 -4.65 23.04
N ASP A 35 -2.42 -3.96 23.43
CA ASP A 35 -3.71 -4.58 23.68
C ASP A 35 -4.19 -5.40 22.45
N PRO A 36 -4.55 -6.68 22.62
CA PRO A 36 -4.95 -7.54 21.50
C PRO A 36 -6.13 -7.00 20.69
N ASP A 37 -7.12 -6.37 21.34
CA ASP A 37 -8.28 -5.81 20.65
C ASP A 37 -7.88 -4.62 19.77
N THR A 38 -6.98 -3.78 20.28
CA THR A 38 -6.39 -2.66 19.53
C THR A 38 -5.63 -3.14 18.30
N LEU A 39 -4.77 -4.15 18.45
CA LEU A 39 -4.00 -4.73 17.35
C LEU A 39 -4.91 -5.36 16.28
N ALA A 40 -5.93 -6.12 16.71
CA ALA A 40 -6.91 -6.72 15.81
C ALA A 40 -7.70 -5.64 15.04
N HIS A 41 -8.10 -4.57 15.72
CA HIS A 41 -8.79 -3.45 15.10
C HIS A 41 -7.94 -2.79 14.01
N VAL A 42 -6.67 -2.49 14.29
CA VAL A 42 -5.74 -1.89 13.33
C VAL A 42 -5.49 -2.82 12.13
N GLN A 43 -5.33 -4.13 12.35
CA GLN A 43 -5.18 -5.13 11.29
C GLN A 43 -6.38 -5.12 10.33
N VAL A 44 -7.60 -5.07 10.85
CA VAL A 44 -8.84 -5.01 10.04
C VAL A 44 -8.92 -3.71 9.26
N LEU A 45 -8.63 -2.57 9.88
CA LEU A 45 -8.61 -1.27 9.20
C LEU A 45 -7.59 -1.23 8.06
N LEU A 46 -6.40 -1.78 8.29
CA LEU A 46 -5.34 -1.85 7.28
C LEU A 46 -5.74 -2.75 6.10
N ALA A 47 -6.36 -3.89 6.38
CA ALA A 47 -6.90 -4.77 5.33
C ALA A 47 -7.98 -4.03 4.51
N LEU A 48 -8.93 -3.38 5.17
CA LEU A 48 -10.01 -2.65 4.52
C LEU A 48 -9.49 -1.53 3.60
N ALA A 49 -8.53 -0.73 4.09
CA ALA A 49 -7.91 0.36 3.35
C ALA A 49 -7.10 -0.15 2.15
N SER A 50 -6.35 -1.25 2.34
CA SER A 50 -5.50 -1.84 1.31
C SER A 50 -6.31 -2.48 0.18
N VAL A 51 -7.30 -3.31 0.50
CA VAL A 51 -8.05 -4.08 -0.51
C VAL A 51 -8.78 -3.17 -1.48
N HIS A 52 -9.51 -2.16 -0.99
CA HIS A 52 -10.31 -1.28 -1.84
C HIS A 52 -9.44 -0.42 -2.76
N THR A 53 -8.33 0.10 -2.23
CA THR A 53 -7.44 0.97 -3.00
C THR A 53 -6.66 0.20 -4.05
N ILE A 54 -6.23 -1.04 -3.77
CA ILE A 54 -5.50 -1.87 -4.73
C ILE A 54 -6.45 -2.40 -5.82
N LEU A 55 -7.60 -2.98 -5.45
CA LEU A 55 -8.53 -3.56 -6.41
C LEU A 55 -8.98 -2.53 -7.46
N ARG A 56 -9.37 -1.33 -7.00
CA ARG A 56 -9.79 -0.25 -7.90
C ARG A 56 -8.66 0.17 -8.85
N ARG A 57 -7.42 0.26 -8.35
CA ARG A 57 -6.25 0.60 -9.19
C ARG A 57 -6.04 -0.44 -10.29
N VAL A 58 -6.05 -1.73 -9.95
CA VAL A 58 -5.84 -2.81 -10.92
C VAL A 58 -6.92 -2.79 -12.00
N VAL A 59 -8.19 -2.64 -11.59
CA VAL A 59 -9.31 -2.58 -12.55
C VAL A 59 -9.18 -1.38 -13.50
N ASN A 60 -8.83 -0.20 -12.99
CA ASN A 60 -8.67 0.98 -13.84
C ASN A 60 -7.50 0.84 -14.82
N VAL A 61 -6.37 0.28 -14.37
CA VAL A 61 -5.23 -0.01 -15.27
C VAL A 61 -5.64 -0.94 -16.40
N LEU A 62 -6.45 -1.98 -16.11
CA LEU A 62 -6.94 -2.89 -17.14
C LEU A 62 -7.86 -2.16 -18.13
N TYR A 63 -8.76 -1.30 -17.66
CA TYR A 63 -9.61 -0.49 -18.55
C TYR A 63 -8.80 0.45 -19.43
N ASP A 64 -7.82 1.16 -18.87
CA ASP A 64 -6.96 2.08 -19.62
C ASP A 64 -6.15 1.34 -20.70
N LEU A 65 -5.68 0.11 -20.41
CA LEU A 65 -4.98 -0.75 -21.38
C LEU A 65 -5.90 -1.30 -22.47
N ILE A 66 -7.13 -1.67 -22.13
CA ILE A 66 -8.13 -2.13 -23.12
C ILE A 66 -8.50 -0.98 -24.07
N GLU A 67 -8.61 0.24 -23.57
CA GLU A 67 -8.85 1.43 -24.39
C GLU A 67 -7.64 1.81 -25.25
N ASN A 68 -6.43 1.50 -24.77
CA ASN A 68 -5.16 1.83 -25.45
C ASN A 68 -4.31 0.59 -25.76
N PRO A 69 -4.79 -0.33 -26.62
CA PRO A 69 -4.15 -1.64 -26.83
C PRO A 69 -2.73 -1.55 -27.39
N LYS A 70 -2.37 -0.42 -28.02
CA LYS A 70 -1.01 -0.14 -28.55
C LYS A 70 0.11 -0.27 -27.51
N TYR A 71 -0.20 -0.07 -26.22
CA TYR A 71 0.79 -0.19 -25.14
C TYR A 71 0.99 -1.63 -24.67
N ILE A 72 0.07 -2.55 -24.97
CA ILE A 72 0.10 -3.92 -24.43
C ILE A 72 1.34 -4.67 -24.91
N ASP A 73 1.64 -4.60 -26.20
CA ASP A 73 2.79 -5.31 -26.77
C ASP A 73 4.11 -4.71 -26.25
N GLU A 74 4.17 -3.39 -26.15
CA GLU A 74 5.33 -2.69 -25.60
C GLU A 74 5.62 -3.07 -24.13
N LEU A 75 4.57 -3.23 -23.32
CA LEU A 75 4.69 -3.68 -21.93
C LEU A 75 5.12 -5.14 -21.85
N ARG A 76 4.58 -6.01 -22.71
CA ARG A 76 4.99 -7.41 -22.78
C ARG A 76 6.47 -7.54 -23.13
N ASP A 77 6.92 -6.78 -24.12
CA ASP A 77 8.34 -6.77 -24.54
C ASP A 77 9.26 -6.31 -23.40
N GLU A 78 8.87 -5.26 -22.66
CA GLU A 78 9.61 -4.82 -21.47
C GLU A 78 9.69 -5.94 -20.42
N ILE A 79 8.56 -6.58 -20.10
CA ILE A 79 8.48 -7.66 -19.11
C ILE A 79 9.34 -8.85 -19.53
N TYR A 80 9.27 -9.27 -20.79
CA TYR A 80 10.08 -10.38 -21.30
C TYR A 80 11.58 -10.05 -21.29
N ASN A 81 11.96 -8.84 -21.67
CA ASN A 81 13.36 -8.42 -21.66
C ASN A 81 13.94 -8.38 -20.23
N VAL A 82 13.19 -7.80 -19.28
CA VAL A 82 13.60 -7.79 -17.87
C VAL A 82 13.70 -9.21 -17.32
N TRP A 83 12.73 -10.07 -17.65
CA TRP A 83 12.78 -11.48 -17.25
C TRP A 83 13.99 -12.22 -17.82
N ALA A 84 14.29 -12.03 -19.11
CA ALA A 84 15.41 -12.68 -19.78
C ALA A 84 16.78 -12.22 -19.23
N THR A 85 16.89 -10.97 -18.78
CA THR A 85 18.15 -10.38 -18.31
C THR A 85 18.39 -10.59 -16.82
N THR A 86 17.35 -10.47 -15.99
CA THR A 86 17.48 -10.44 -14.52
C THR A 86 16.87 -11.69 -13.87
N GLY A 87 15.86 -12.29 -14.50
CA GLY A 87 15.08 -13.39 -13.94
C GLY A 87 14.27 -12.98 -12.71
N TRP A 88 13.27 -13.77 -12.33
CA TRP A 88 12.40 -13.42 -11.18
C TRP A 88 12.98 -13.77 -9.81
N ASN A 89 14.18 -14.33 -9.76
CA ASN A 89 14.84 -14.75 -8.51
C ASN A 89 15.19 -13.55 -7.61
N ASN A 90 15.45 -12.38 -8.21
CA ASN A 90 15.52 -11.11 -7.50
C ASN A 90 14.38 -10.20 -7.98
N ALA A 91 13.22 -10.38 -7.35
CA ALA A 91 12.01 -9.64 -7.70
C ALA A 91 12.20 -8.13 -7.57
N ALA A 92 12.90 -7.66 -6.53
CA ALA A 92 13.14 -6.24 -6.31
C ALA A 92 13.94 -5.59 -7.45
N ASP A 93 15.03 -6.24 -7.88
CA ASP A 93 15.83 -5.76 -9.02
C ASP A 93 15.03 -5.79 -10.33
N SER A 94 14.27 -6.86 -10.57
CA SER A 94 13.43 -6.98 -11.77
C SER A 94 12.33 -5.91 -11.83
N PHE A 95 11.55 -5.73 -10.76
CA PHE A 95 10.49 -4.73 -10.72
C PHE A 95 11.02 -3.30 -10.89
N SER A 96 12.23 -3.01 -10.41
CA SER A 96 12.85 -1.69 -10.56
C SER A 96 13.16 -1.31 -12.01
N LYS A 97 13.22 -2.29 -12.93
CA LYS A 97 13.55 -2.11 -14.35
C LYS A 97 12.31 -2.03 -15.25
N LEU A 98 11.10 -2.20 -14.71
CA LEU A 98 9.84 -2.13 -15.46
C LEU A 98 9.32 -0.69 -15.53
N TYR A 99 10.08 0.18 -16.19
CA TYR A 99 9.81 1.62 -16.23
C TYR A 99 8.50 1.97 -16.95
N LYS A 100 8.19 1.28 -18.04
CA LYS A 100 6.96 1.52 -18.81
C LYS A 100 5.75 1.02 -18.05
N LEU A 101 5.85 -0.15 -17.42
CA LEU A 101 4.78 -0.65 -16.55
C LEU A 101 4.52 0.32 -15.39
N ASP A 102 5.56 0.77 -14.69
CA ASP A 102 5.42 1.78 -13.62
C ASP A 102 4.80 3.08 -14.14
N SER A 103 5.18 3.52 -15.35
CA SER A 103 4.57 4.70 -16.00
C SER A 103 3.07 4.52 -16.25
N VAL A 104 2.64 3.36 -16.76
CA VAL A 104 1.21 3.06 -16.97
C VAL A 104 0.46 3.04 -15.64
N LEU A 105 1.01 2.37 -14.62
CA LEU A 105 0.39 2.32 -13.28
C LEU A 105 0.20 3.72 -12.69
N ARG A 106 1.16 4.62 -12.89
CA ARG A 106 1.08 6.02 -12.43
C ARG A 106 0.08 6.83 -13.22
N GLU A 107 0.05 6.68 -14.54
CA GLU A 107 -0.87 7.44 -15.39
C GLU A 107 -2.33 7.04 -15.14
N SER A 108 -2.59 5.74 -14.98
CA SER A 108 -3.91 5.26 -14.55
C SER A 108 -4.35 5.83 -13.20
N GLN A 109 -3.41 5.98 -12.25
CA GLN A 109 -3.70 6.61 -10.96
C GLN A 109 -3.92 8.12 -11.06
N ARG A 110 -3.25 8.79 -12.00
CA ARG A 110 -3.44 10.22 -12.27
C ARG A 110 -4.83 10.50 -12.84
N LEU A 111 -5.28 9.66 -13.76
CA LEU A 111 -6.61 9.75 -14.38
C LEU A 111 -7.72 9.30 -13.43
N SER A 112 -7.44 8.27 -12.63
CA SER A 112 -8.39 7.68 -11.69
C SER A 112 -7.85 7.71 -10.26
N PRO A 113 -7.86 8.87 -9.58
CA PRO A 113 -7.27 9.01 -8.26
C PRO A 113 -8.02 8.16 -7.22
N PRO A 114 -7.32 7.59 -6.21
CA PRO A 114 -7.94 6.76 -5.17
C PRO A 114 -9.01 7.50 -4.35
N THR A 115 -8.91 8.83 -4.25
CA THR A 115 -9.88 9.67 -3.56
C THR A 115 -10.05 10.97 -4.33
N ILE A 116 -11.32 11.33 -4.59
CA ILE A 116 -11.68 12.58 -5.30
C ILE A 116 -11.45 13.80 -4.39
N LEU A 117 -11.69 13.62 -3.08
CA LEU A 117 -11.40 14.61 -2.06
C LEU A 117 -10.00 14.34 -1.50
N GLY A 118 -9.19 15.40 -1.35
CA GLY A 118 -7.93 15.31 -0.64
C GLY A 118 -8.11 14.94 0.84
N SER A 119 -7.00 14.91 1.58
CA SER A 119 -7.03 14.73 3.03
C SER A 119 -7.91 15.80 3.68
N LYS A 120 -9.04 15.39 4.27
CA LYS A 120 -9.88 16.29 5.05
C LYS A 120 -9.09 16.76 6.27
N ARG A 121 -9.03 18.07 6.47
CA ARG A 121 -8.38 18.72 7.62
C ARG A 121 -9.40 19.65 8.27
N LEU A 122 -9.34 19.71 9.61
CA LEU A 122 -10.13 20.64 10.40
C LEU A 122 -9.19 21.71 10.96
N PHE A 123 -9.55 22.97 10.81
CA PHE A 123 -8.82 24.09 11.41
C PHE A 123 -9.14 24.14 12.91
N LYS A 124 -8.11 23.93 13.74
CA LYS A 124 -8.21 24.01 15.21
C LYS A 124 -8.03 25.43 15.74
N GLN A 125 -7.62 26.36 14.90
CA GLN A 125 -7.39 27.78 15.19
C GLN A 125 -7.56 28.57 13.89
N SER A 126 -7.83 29.87 13.99
CA SER A 126 -7.92 30.74 12.82
C SER A 126 -6.64 30.68 12.00
N TYR A 127 -6.78 30.63 10.68
CA TYR A 127 -5.65 30.59 9.76
C TYR A 127 -5.89 31.49 8.55
N THR A 128 -4.92 32.36 8.27
CA THR A 128 -4.91 33.21 7.07
C THR A 128 -3.92 32.64 6.07
N PHE A 129 -4.43 32.27 4.89
CA PHE A 129 -3.62 31.85 3.77
C PHE A 129 -2.83 33.03 3.19
N PHE A 130 -1.73 32.74 2.49
CA PHE A 130 -0.92 33.77 1.82
C PHE A 130 -1.73 34.68 0.89
N LEU A 131 -2.82 34.16 0.32
CA LEU A 131 -3.75 34.90 -0.55
C LEU A 131 -4.68 35.86 0.22
N GLY A 132 -4.56 35.95 1.55
CA GLY A 132 -5.38 36.80 2.42
C GLY A 132 -6.75 36.21 2.79
N ILE A 133 -7.08 35.00 2.33
CA ILE A 133 -8.29 34.28 2.75
C ILE A 133 -8.08 33.82 4.20
N SER A 134 -9.01 34.12 5.09
CA SER A 134 -9.00 33.66 6.48
C SER A 134 -10.12 32.64 6.74
N ILE A 135 -9.81 31.59 7.49
CA ILE A 135 -10.81 30.69 8.07
C ILE A 135 -10.82 30.95 9.57
N ASP A 136 -11.95 31.45 10.08
CA ASP A 136 -12.18 31.70 11.50
C ASP A 136 -13.01 30.55 12.11
N GLN A 137 -12.77 30.23 13.39
CA GLN A 137 -13.53 29.22 14.13
C GLN A 137 -14.87 29.75 14.63
#